data_AF-A0A1H7EX23-F1
#
_entry.id   AF-A0A1H7EX23-F1
#
_cell.length_a   1.000
_cell.length_b   1.000
_cell.length_c   1.000
_cell.angle_alpha   90.00
_cell.angle_beta   90.00
_cell.angle_gamma   90.00
#
_symmetry.space_group_name_H-M   'P 1'
#
loop_
_entity.id
_entity.type
_entity.pdbx_description
1 polymer ?
#
loop_
_entity_poly.entity_id
_entity_poly.type
_entity_poly.pdbx_seq_one_letter_code
_entity_poly.pdbx_strand_id
1 'polypeptide(L)'
;MCEEVFEMICAMDRRCVELQVVLQCAPTLAGLKTSNLLIVPKDQEDKVRFVLRHSGLLGYRLVYDRHRVIFLVFNRDKLISYLAKPVVSLAV
;
A
#
# COMPACT_ATOMS: atom_id res chain seq x y z
N MET A 1 13.86 -12.62 -1.42
CA MET A 1 13.82 -11.26 -2.01
C MET A 1 15.27 -10.93 -2.40
N CYS A 2 15.56 -10.50 -3.62
CA CYS A 2 16.94 -10.19 -4.01
C CYS A 2 17.45 -8.99 -3.20
N GLU A 3 18.65 -9.11 -2.63
CA GLU A 3 19.31 -8.02 -1.89
C GLU A 3 19.44 -6.77 -2.76
N GLU A 4 19.72 -6.93 -4.05
CA GLU A 4 19.79 -5.84 -5.02
C GLU A 4 18.47 -5.06 -5.14
N VAL A 5 17.33 -5.77 -5.13
CA VAL A 5 16.00 -5.14 -5.17
C VAL A 5 15.71 -4.43 -3.86
N PHE A 6 16.15 -5.00 -2.73
CA PHE A 6 16.02 -4.39 -1.42
C PHE A 6 16.88 -3.13 -1.29
N GLU A 7 18.14 -3.16 -1.75
CA GLU A 7 19.04 -2.02 -1.77
C GLU A 7 18.55 -0.93 -2.72
N MET A 8 18.01 -1.30 -3.90
CA MET A 8 17.35 -0.33 -4.79
C MET A 8 16.19 0.35 -4.06
N ILE A 9 15.28 -0.39 -3.43
CA ILE A 9 14.18 0.18 -2.63
C ILE A 9 14.70 1.09 -1.50
N CYS A 10 15.84 0.74 -0.88
CA CYS A 10 16.46 1.55 0.16
C CYS A 10 17.13 2.83 -0.38
N ALA A 11 17.70 2.77 -1.59
CA ALA A 11 18.45 3.84 -2.27
C ALA A 11 17.55 4.81 -3.05
N MET A 12 16.31 4.42 -3.33
CA MET A 12 15.35 5.28 -4.00
C MET A 12 15.07 6.55 -3.20
N ASP A 13 14.77 7.66 -3.90
CA ASP A 13 14.46 8.93 -3.24
C ASP A 13 13.21 8.78 -2.37
N ARG A 14 13.43 8.51 -1.08
CA ARG A 14 12.39 8.25 -0.07
C ARG A 14 11.48 9.45 0.14
N ARG A 15 11.77 10.59 -0.49
CA ARG A 15 11.00 11.84 -0.42
C ARG A 15 9.88 11.91 -1.46
N CYS A 16 9.93 11.13 -2.54
CA CYS A 16 8.87 11.09 -3.56
C CYS A 16 7.86 9.98 -3.22
N VAL A 17 6.76 10.38 -2.59
CA VAL A 17 5.74 9.45 -2.05
C VAL A 17 4.99 8.75 -3.18
N GLU A 18 4.77 9.43 -4.31
CA GLU A 18 4.17 8.90 -5.52
C GLU A 18 4.93 7.66 -6.00
N LEU A 19 6.27 7.75 -6.04
CA LEU A 19 7.11 6.66 -6.49
C LEU A 19 7.09 5.47 -5.52
N GLN A 20 7.04 5.73 -4.22
CA GLN A 20 6.88 4.67 -3.20
C GLN A 20 5.55 3.95 -3.35
N VAL A 21 4.45 4.68 -3.60
CA VAL A 21 3.13 4.10 -3.85
C VAL A 21 3.18 3.24 -5.13
N VAL A 22 3.75 3.76 -6.22
CA VAL A 22 3.86 3.03 -7.49
C VAL A 22 4.62 1.72 -7.32
N LEU A 23 5.77 1.73 -6.63
CA LEU A 23 6.57 0.53 -6.51
C LEU A 23 6.04 -0.48 -5.52
N GLN A 24 5.66 -0.04 -4.33
CA GLN A 24 5.16 -0.96 -3.32
C GLN A 24 3.78 -1.48 -3.71
N CYS A 25 2.94 -0.67 -4.34
CA CYS A 25 1.58 -1.06 -4.70
C CYS A 25 1.38 -1.33 -6.20
N ALA A 26 2.45 -1.53 -6.98
CA ALA A 26 2.37 -1.71 -8.44
C ALA A 26 1.35 -2.78 -8.86
N PRO A 27 1.33 -3.99 -8.25
CA PRO A 27 0.34 -5.01 -8.61
C PRO A 27 -1.09 -4.61 -8.26
N THR A 28 -1.29 -3.85 -7.17
CA THR A 28 -2.62 -3.37 -6.76
C THR A 28 -3.10 -2.24 -7.68
N LEU A 29 -2.21 -1.33 -8.06
CA LEU A 29 -2.45 -0.26 -9.04
C LEU A 29 -2.79 -0.82 -10.42
N ALA A 30 -2.04 -1.82 -10.88
CA ALA A 30 -2.32 -2.56 -12.12
C ALA A 30 -3.57 -3.46 -12.02
N GLY A 31 -4.19 -3.55 -10.84
CA GLY A 31 -5.37 -4.35 -10.61
C GLY A 31 -5.15 -5.87 -10.57
N LEU A 32 -3.90 -6.32 -10.49
CA LEU A 32 -3.51 -7.73 -10.38
C LEU A 32 -3.65 -8.27 -8.96
N LYS A 33 -3.56 -7.40 -7.94
CA LYS A 33 -3.83 -7.72 -6.53
C LYS A 33 -4.99 -6.90 -5.98
N THR A 34 -5.74 -7.50 -5.05
CA THR A 34 -6.84 -6.83 -4.34
C THR A 34 -6.34 -5.71 -3.44
N SER A 35 -5.22 -5.94 -2.75
CA SER A 35 -4.60 -5.02 -1.79
C SER A 35 -3.10 -5.28 -1.65
N ASN A 36 -2.38 -4.32 -1.07
CA ASN A 36 -1.03 -4.53 -0.58
C ASN A 36 -0.73 -3.66 0.66
N LEU A 37 0.38 -3.94 1.34
CA LEU A 37 0.91 -3.08 2.39
C LEU A 37 1.81 -2.01 1.79
N LEU A 38 1.60 -0.77 2.22
CA LEU A 38 2.47 0.37 1.94
C LEU A 38 3.14 0.81 3.24
N ILE A 39 4.46 0.78 3.25
CA ILE A 39 5.28 1.17 4.40
C ILE A 39 5.96 2.49 4.04
N VAL A 40 5.70 3.53 4.83
CA VAL A 40 6.32 4.85 4.65
C VAL A 40 6.85 5.41 5.97
N PRO A 41 7.86 6.31 5.91
CA PRO A 41 8.22 7.14 7.05
C PRO A 41 7.03 7.94 7.59
N LYS A 42 7.01 8.16 8.91
CA LYS A 42 5.88 8.79 9.60
C LYS A 42 5.57 10.21 9.11
N ASP A 43 6.59 10.97 8.78
CA ASP A 43 6.51 12.33 8.23
C ASP A 43 5.89 12.39 6.82
N GLN A 44 5.71 11.24 6.15
CA GLN A 44 5.08 11.15 4.83
C GLN A 44 3.60 10.77 4.89
N GLU A 45 3.00 10.56 6.07
CA GLU A 45 1.61 10.08 6.22
C GLU A 45 0.61 10.96 5.46
N ASP A 46 0.69 12.27 5.63
CA ASP A 46 -0.26 13.22 5.00
C ASP A 46 -0.09 13.27 3.49
N LYS A 47 1.15 13.15 2.99
CA LYS A 47 1.41 13.06 1.55
C LYS A 47 0.87 11.76 0.96
N VAL A 48 1.00 10.64 1.66
CA VAL A 48 0.40 9.36 1.22
C VAL A 48 -1.12 9.51 1.09
N ARG A 49 -1.78 10.11 2.08
CA ARG A 49 -3.23 10.34 2.01
C ARG A 49 -3.61 11.23 0.83
N PHE A 50 -2.81 12.25 0.53
CA PHE A 50 -3.02 13.10 -0.63
C PHE A 50 -2.86 12.33 -1.95
N VAL A 51 -1.79 11.54 -2.11
CA VAL A 51 -1.55 10.73 -3.31
C VAL A 51 -2.66 9.69 -3.52
N LEU A 52 -3.09 9.00 -2.46
CA LEU A 52 -4.12 7.97 -2.57
C LEU A 52 -5.48 8.52 -3.03
N ARG A 53 -5.82 9.76 -2.67
CA ARG A 53 -7.05 10.42 -3.17
C ARG A 53 -7.10 10.52 -4.70
N HIS A 54 -5.94 10.55 -5.36
CA HIS A 54 -5.82 10.71 -6.80
C HIS A 54 -5.49 9.40 -7.53
N SER A 55 -5.29 8.28 -6.82
CA SER A 55 -4.86 7.00 -7.42
C SER A 55 -6.01 6.01 -7.64
N GLY A 56 -7.22 6.32 -7.18
CA GLY A 56 -8.34 5.36 -7.19
C GLY A 56 -8.18 4.21 -6.20
N LEU A 57 -7.20 4.30 -5.29
CA LEU A 57 -6.99 3.36 -4.20
C LEU A 57 -7.35 4.00 -2.86
N LEU A 58 -7.80 3.19 -1.91
CA LEU A 58 -8.02 3.59 -0.53
C LEU A 58 -6.87 3.10 0.35
N GLY A 59 -6.57 3.86 1.40
CA GLY A 59 -5.58 3.51 2.40
C GLY A 59 -6.19 3.46 3.80
N TYR A 60 -6.07 2.32 4.47
CA TYR A 60 -6.42 2.17 5.87
C TYR A 60 -5.16 1.99 6.70
N ARG A 61 -4.99 2.81 7.75
CA ARG A 61 -3.80 2.76 8.61
C ARG A 61 -3.88 1.54 9.55
N LEU A 62 -2.92 0.63 9.43
CA LEU A 62 -2.81 -0.57 10.28
C LEU A 62 -1.85 -0.38 11.44
N VAL A 63 -0.67 0.22 11.18
CA VAL A 63 0.37 0.41 12.18
C VAL A 63 0.83 1.86 12.16
N TYR A 64 1.05 2.41 13.36
CA TYR A 64 1.59 3.75 13.57
C TYR A 64 2.58 3.68 14.73
N ASP A 65 3.88 3.71 14.42
CA ASP A 65 4.94 3.69 15.43
C ASP A 65 5.77 4.99 15.39
N ARG A 66 6.91 5.03 16.10
CA ARG A 66 7.74 6.24 16.17
C ARG A 66 8.43 6.59 14.85
N HIS A 67 8.59 5.64 13.94
CA HIS A 67 9.41 5.77 12.74
C HIS A 67 8.61 5.67 11.45
N ARG A 68 7.55 4.86 11.43
CA ARG A 68 6.83 4.51 10.21
C ARG A 68 5.32 4.39 10.40
N VAL A 69 4.63 4.45 9.28
CA VAL A 69 3.21 4.12 9.15
C VAL A 69 3.07 3.00 8.14
N ILE A 70 2.24 2.01 8.46
CA ILE A 70 1.87 0.94 7.54
C ILE A 70 0.40 1.11 7.17
N PHE A 71 0.15 1.26 5.88
CA PHE A 71 -1.18 1.30 5.31
C PHE A 71 -1.51 -0.02 4.63
N LEU A 72 -2.74 -0.49 4.83
CA LEU A 72 -3.39 -1.38 3.86
C LEU A 72 -3.90 -0.52 2.71
N VAL A 73 -3.33 -0.68 1.53
CA VAL A 73 -3.75 -0.01 0.30
C VAL A 73 -4.57 -0.98 -0.54
N PHE A 74 -5.77 -0.59 -0.96
CA PHE A 74 -6.70 -1.49 -1.64
C PHE A 74 -7.62 -0.76 -2.62
N ASN A 75 -8.09 -1.51 -3.61
CA ASN A 75 -9.25 -1.09 -4.40
C ASN A 75 -10.53 -1.53 -3.68
N ARG A 76 -11.46 -0.60 -3.46
CA ARG A 76 -12.67 -0.83 -2.65
C ARG A 76 -13.51 -1.98 -3.19
N ASP A 77 -13.84 -1.96 -4.46
CA ASP A 77 -14.80 -2.91 -5.06
C ASP A 77 -14.18 -4.30 -5.16
N LYS A 78 -12.89 -4.39 -5.50
CA LYS A 78 -12.15 -5.65 -5.48
C LYS A 78 -12.07 -6.23 -4.07
N LEU A 79 -11.85 -5.40 -3.05
CA LEU A 79 -11.79 -5.88 -1.67
C LEU A 79 -13.14 -6.40 -1.19
N ILE A 80 -14.23 -5.68 -1.46
CA ILE A 80 -15.59 -6.11 -1.11
C ILE A 80 -15.93 -7.44 -1.82
N SER A 81 -15.65 -7.52 -3.12
CA SER A 81 -15.86 -8.75 -3.90
C SER A 81 -15.05 -9.93 -3.38
N TYR A 82 -13.80 -9.69 -2.94
CA TYR A 82 -12.95 -10.71 -2.35
C TYR A 82 -13.49 -11.22 -1.00
N LEU A 83 -13.92 -10.30 -0.12
CA LEU A 83 -14.46 -10.64 1.20
C LEU A 83 -15.81 -11.36 1.12
N ALA A 84 -16.59 -11.11 0.08
CA ALA A 84 -17.86 -11.80 -0.18
C ALA A 84 -17.69 -13.25 -0.64
N LYS A 85 -16.46 -13.72 -0.89
CA LYS A 85 -16.23 -15.12 -1.27
C LYS A 85 -16.44 -16.03 -0.05
N PRO A 86 -17.20 -17.15 -0.19
CA PRO A 86 -17.54 -18.03 0.92
C PRO A 86 -16.35 -18.48 1.77
N VAL A 87 -15.22 -18.77 1.12
CA VAL A 87 -13.97 -19.22 1.76
C VAL A 87 -13.38 -18.17 2.69
N VAL A 88 -13.57 -16.88 2.41
CA VAL A 88 -13.02 -15.77 3.20
C VAL A 88 -14.00 -15.38 4.31
N SER A 89 -15.30 -15.32 4.00
CA SER A 89 -16.35 -14.98 4.98
C SER A 89 -16.53 -16.03 6.08
N LEU A 90 -16.03 -17.25 5.91
CA LEU A 90 -16.01 -18.28 6.97
C LEU A 90 -14.80 -18.15 7.92
N ALA A 91 -13.81 -17.33 7.58
CA ALA A 91 -12.57 -17.15 8.34
C ALA A 91 -12.55 -15.85 9.18
N VAL A 92 -13.64 -15.07 9.13
CA VAL A 92 -13.86 -13.82 9.90
C VAL A 92 -15.08 -14.00 10.78
#